data_AF-A0A316YUQ0-F1
#
_entry.id   AF-A0A316YUQ0-F1
#
_cell.length_a   1.000
_cell.length_b   1.000
_cell.length_c   1.000
_cell.angle_alpha   90.00
_cell.angle_beta   90.00
_cell.angle_gamma   90.00
#
_symmetry.space_group_name_H-M   'P 1'
#
loop_
_entity.id
_entity.type
_entity.pdbx_description
1 polymer ?
#
loop_
_entity_poly.entity_id
_entity_poly.type
_entity_poly.pdbx_seq_one_letter_code
_entity_poly.pdbx_strand_id
1 'polypeptide(L)'
;MSQGIKPSRLRFKAKAPRSPAEEAQLPPDLQEDEEEILQAASLDAGPSVAIPKRWLDAAREGDGRRSKMAGGMHEMDEEEYAEFVRAGHHSRTGRGAEEREEEEKEKSEKREREQRDSEAEAENRRRRRRRRRRKREEKTRAKEQETNHTSSRQAFDGQWSLGVLSSVQDVPWPVHPPSSPLNRINIDHFLFSGSSESAGSRRLRTALRRFHPDRFLQAHTFASEQAKDEILEKAKTVAQILADIVVDRRNQ
;
A
#
# COMPACT_ATOMS: atom_id res chain seq x y z
N MET A 1 30.58 48.71 -30.82
CA MET A 1 31.51 47.59 -30.52
C MET A 1 30.68 46.46 -29.94
N SER A 2 30.30 45.49 -30.77
CA SER A 2 29.36 44.41 -30.39
C SER A 2 30.16 43.24 -29.82
N GLN A 3 30.00 42.95 -28.52
CA GLN A 3 30.68 41.82 -27.89
C GLN A 3 29.90 40.53 -28.16
N GLY A 4 30.49 39.66 -28.99
CA GLY A 4 29.95 38.35 -29.34
C GLY A 4 30.01 37.39 -28.16
N ILE A 5 28.84 36.93 -27.72
CA ILE A 5 28.68 35.88 -26.71
C ILE A 5 29.09 34.55 -27.35
N LYS A 6 30.20 33.97 -26.87
CA LYS A 6 30.68 32.66 -27.32
C LYS A 6 29.82 31.54 -26.70
N PRO A 7 29.33 30.57 -27.48
CA PRO A 7 28.56 29.45 -26.95
C PRO A 7 29.44 28.52 -26.11
N SER A 8 29.06 28.36 -24.84
CA SER A 8 29.61 27.41 -23.90
C SER A 8 29.34 25.97 -24.36
N ARG A 9 30.40 25.24 -24.72
CA ARG A 9 30.33 23.80 -25.02
C ARG A 9 30.13 23.04 -23.71
N LEU A 10 28.87 22.75 -23.39
CA LEU A 10 28.48 21.73 -22.41
C LEU A 10 29.05 20.38 -22.83
N ARG A 11 30.15 19.97 -22.20
CA ARG A 11 30.69 18.61 -22.30
C ARG A 11 29.75 17.67 -21.55
N PHE A 12 28.90 16.95 -22.29
CA PHE A 12 28.21 15.78 -21.78
C PHE A 12 29.26 14.74 -21.38
N LYS A 13 29.48 14.57 -20.06
CA LYS A 13 30.21 13.41 -19.54
C LYS A 13 29.37 12.18 -19.86
N ALA A 14 29.80 11.38 -20.81
CA ALA A 14 29.26 10.06 -21.07
C ALA A 14 29.31 9.25 -19.76
N LYS A 15 28.14 8.81 -19.31
CA LYS A 15 27.98 7.97 -18.13
C LYS A 15 28.53 6.59 -18.47
N ALA A 16 29.56 6.15 -17.74
CA ALA A 16 30.20 4.85 -17.95
C ALA A 16 29.16 3.71 -17.92
N PRO A 17 29.31 2.67 -18.77
CA PRO A 17 28.46 1.49 -18.70
C PRO A 17 28.63 0.84 -17.33
N ARG A 18 27.50 0.63 -16.64
CA ARG A 18 27.44 -0.09 -15.37
C ARG A 18 28.00 -1.49 -15.57
N SER A 19 28.92 -1.90 -14.71
CA SER A 19 29.46 -3.26 -14.68
C SER A 19 28.36 -4.28 -14.37
N PRO A 20 28.36 -5.47 -14.99
CA PRO A 20 27.36 -6.53 -14.78
C PRO A 20 27.38 -7.18 -13.37
N ALA A 21 28.20 -6.68 -12.45
CA ALA A 21 28.31 -7.19 -11.09
C ALA A 21 27.34 -6.52 -10.08
N GLU A 22 26.55 -5.52 -10.48
CA GLU A 22 25.65 -4.77 -9.58
C GLU A 22 24.16 -5.14 -9.76
N GLU A 23 23.86 -6.21 -10.51
CA GLU A 23 22.50 -6.68 -10.84
C GLU A 23 22.00 -7.84 -9.95
N ALA A 24 22.57 -8.00 -8.75
CA ALA A 24 22.25 -9.15 -7.88
C ALA A 24 21.91 -8.78 -6.43
N GLN A 25 21.35 -7.58 -6.18
CA GLN A 25 20.72 -7.27 -4.89
C GLN A 25 19.30 -6.76 -5.09
N LEU A 26 18.46 -7.67 -5.59
CA LEU A 26 17.01 -7.56 -5.39
C LEU A 26 16.70 -7.64 -3.88
N PRO A 27 15.75 -6.84 -3.37
CA PRO A 27 15.32 -6.93 -1.98
C PRO A 27 14.74 -8.34 -1.70
N PRO A 28 15.11 -8.99 -0.58
CA PRO A 28 14.78 -10.39 -0.28
C PRO A 28 13.32 -10.62 0.16
N ASP A 29 12.36 -9.80 -0.26
CA ASP A 29 11.01 -9.75 0.34
C ASP A 29 9.88 -10.16 -0.62
N LEU A 30 10.19 -10.98 -1.62
CA LEU A 30 9.23 -11.56 -2.58
C LEU A 30 9.58 -13.02 -2.95
N GLN A 31 10.04 -13.83 -1.99
CA GLN A 31 10.36 -15.25 -2.22
C GLN A 31 9.55 -16.23 -1.37
N GLU A 32 8.48 -15.79 -0.73
CA GLU A 32 7.53 -16.70 -0.09
C GLU A 32 6.22 -16.58 -0.87
N ASP A 33 5.83 -17.68 -1.55
CA ASP A 33 4.49 -18.02 -2.09
C ASP A 33 4.50 -18.65 -3.51
N GLU A 34 5.66 -19.02 -4.10
CA GLU A 34 5.69 -19.76 -5.39
C GLU A 34 5.79 -21.30 -5.22
N GLU A 35 6.23 -21.80 -4.06
CA GLU A 35 6.35 -23.26 -3.83
C GLU A 35 5.04 -23.95 -3.42
N GLU A 36 4.01 -23.21 -2.97
CA GLU A 36 2.72 -23.81 -2.58
C GLU A 36 1.81 -24.09 -3.80
N ILE A 37 2.11 -23.51 -4.97
CA ILE A 37 1.33 -23.73 -6.20
C ILE A 37 1.77 -25.00 -6.95
N LEU A 38 2.98 -25.52 -6.70
CA LEU A 38 3.54 -26.66 -7.44
C LEU A 38 3.24 -28.04 -6.83
N GLN A 39 2.68 -28.13 -5.61
CA GLN A 39 2.31 -29.42 -5.01
C GLN A 39 0.88 -29.90 -5.37
N ALA A 40 0.04 -29.06 -5.95
CA ALA A 40 -1.33 -29.44 -6.33
C ALA A 40 -1.45 -30.15 -7.70
N ALA A 41 -0.36 -30.26 -8.47
CA ALA A 41 -0.37 -30.79 -9.83
C ALA A 41 0.21 -32.21 -9.99
N SER A 42 0.56 -32.89 -8.90
CA SER A 42 1.26 -34.20 -8.93
C SER A 42 0.45 -35.35 -8.32
N LEU A 43 -0.77 -35.57 -8.81
CA LEU A 43 -1.45 -36.89 -8.74
C LEU A 43 -2.19 -37.13 -10.05
N ASP A 44 -1.40 -37.18 -11.14
CA ASP A 44 -1.78 -37.77 -12.42
C ASP A 44 -1.88 -39.30 -12.26
N ALA A 45 -3.00 -39.76 -11.70
CA ALA A 45 -3.48 -41.11 -11.94
C ALA A 45 -4.08 -41.10 -13.35
N GLY A 46 -3.38 -41.74 -14.29
CA GLY A 46 -3.72 -41.73 -15.71
C GLY A 46 -5.18 -42.07 -16.02
N PRO A 47 -5.66 -41.79 -17.24
CA PRO A 47 -7.07 -41.86 -17.59
C PRO A 47 -7.59 -43.31 -17.47
N SER A 48 -8.10 -43.67 -16.30
CA SER A 48 -9.04 -44.77 -16.19
C SER A 48 -10.18 -44.37 -17.11
N VAL A 49 -10.40 -45.14 -18.17
CA VAL A 49 -11.57 -44.99 -19.03
C VAL A 49 -12.76 -45.15 -18.11
N ALA A 50 -13.29 -44.03 -17.62
CA ALA A 50 -14.41 -44.00 -16.71
C ALA A 50 -15.62 -44.41 -17.54
N ILE A 51 -15.87 -45.72 -17.56
CA ILE A 51 -17.07 -46.30 -18.16
C ILE A 51 -18.24 -45.56 -17.49
N PRO A 52 -19.02 -44.76 -18.24
CA PRO A 52 -20.09 -43.98 -17.65
C PRO A 52 -21.01 -44.89 -16.84
N LYS A 53 -21.29 -44.55 -15.58
CA LYS A 53 -22.06 -45.40 -14.64
C LYS A 53 -23.33 -45.99 -15.25
N ARG A 54 -24.00 -45.24 -16.14
CA ARG A 54 -25.14 -45.68 -16.95
C ARG A 54 -24.95 -47.02 -17.70
N TRP A 55 -23.74 -47.40 -18.08
CA TRP A 55 -23.46 -48.69 -18.75
C TRP A 55 -23.23 -49.83 -17.75
N LEU A 56 -22.75 -49.54 -16.55
CA LEU A 56 -22.62 -50.51 -15.46
C LEU A 56 -23.98 -50.83 -14.83
N ASP A 57 -24.85 -49.83 -14.71
CA ASP A 57 -26.19 -50.02 -14.12
C ASP A 57 -27.11 -50.82 -15.06
N ALA A 58 -27.02 -50.58 -16.38
CA ALA A 58 -27.79 -51.33 -17.39
C ALA A 58 -27.45 -52.83 -17.46
N ALA A 59 -26.25 -53.24 -17.01
CA ALA A 59 -25.86 -54.65 -16.95
C ALA A 59 -26.23 -55.31 -15.61
N ARG A 60 -26.41 -54.53 -14.54
CA ARG A 60 -26.68 -55.03 -13.18
C ARG A 60 -28.16 -55.05 -12.84
N GLU A 61 -28.94 -54.12 -13.37
CA GLU A 61 -30.39 -54.15 -13.30
C GLU A 61 -30.94 -54.69 -14.62
N GLY A 62 -31.00 -56.02 -14.72
CA GLY A 62 -31.87 -56.69 -15.68
C GLY A 62 -33.31 -56.26 -15.40
N ASP A 63 -33.73 -55.15 -16.01
CA ASP A 63 -35.06 -54.57 -15.85
C ASP A 63 -36.09 -55.51 -16.48
N GLY A 64 -36.56 -56.46 -15.66
CA GLY A 64 -37.66 -57.38 -15.95
C GLY A 64 -39.00 -56.68 -16.25
N ARG A 65 -39.04 -55.33 -16.31
CA ARG A 65 -40.21 -54.57 -16.74
C ARG A 65 -40.40 -54.55 -18.26
N ARG A 66 -39.37 -54.80 -19.08
CA ARG A 66 -39.55 -54.89 -20.54
C ARG A 66 -40.39 -56.09 -21.00
N SER A 67 -40.50 -57.13 -20.18
CA SER A 67 -41.22 -58.36 -20.57
C SER A 67 -42.74 -58.32 -20.35
N LYS A 68 -43.28 -57.35 -19.60
CA LYS A 68 -44.73 -57.30 -19.30
C LYS A 68 -45.55 -56.39 -20.24
N MET A 69 -44.90 -55.50 -21.00
CA MET A 69 -45.60 -54.59 -21.92
C MET A 69 -45.76 -55.16 -23.34
N ALA A 70 -44.96 -56.17 -23.71
CA ALA A 70 -45.03 -56.78 -25.05
C ALA A 70 -46.31 -57.60 -25.30
N GLY A 71 -47.00 -58.03 -24.23
CA GLY A 71 -48.20 -58.86 -24.33
C GLY A 71 -49.51 -58.12 -24.63
N GLY A 72 -49.57 -56.79 -24.39
CA GLY A 72 -50.81 -56.00 -24.56
C GLY A 72 -50.88 -55.21 -25.88
N MET A 73 -49.87 -55.30 -26.74
CA MET A 73 -49.81 -54.51 -27.99
C MET A 73 -50.68 -55.07 -29.12
N HIS A 74 -51.10 -56.34 -29.03
CA HIS A 74 -51.89 -57.00 -30.07
C HIS A 74 -53.41 -56.89 -29.87
N GLU A 75 -53.87 -56.35 -28.75
CA GLU A 75 -55.30 -56.23 -28.40
C GLU A 75 -55.83 -54.80 -28.50
N MET A 76 -55.00 -53.81 -28.85
CA MET A 76 -55.41 -52.41 -29.03
C MET A 76 -55.86 -52.17 -30.48
N ASP A 77 -56.92 -51.38 -30.64
CA ASP A 77 -57.35 -50.90 -31.95
C ASP A 77 -56.31 -49.93 -32.55
N GLU A 78 -56.29 -49.80 -33.88
CA GLU A 78 -55.30 -48.96 -34.59
C GLU A 78 -55.31 -47.50 -34.12
N GLU A 79 -56.48 -46.98 -33.69
CA GLU A 79 -56.64 -45.63 -33.15
C GLU A 79 -56.05 -45.51 -31.74
N GLU A 80 -56.28 -46.49 -30.86
CA GLU A 80 -55.68 -46.55 -29.52
C GLU A 80 -54.16 -46.72 -29.58
N TYR A 81 -53.66 -47.51 -30.54
CA TYR A 81 -52.22 -47.65 -30.78
C TYR A 81 -51.59 -46.32 -31.22
N ALA A 82 -52.25 -45.59 -32.13
CA ALA A 82 -51.78 -44.29 -32.60
C ALA A 82 -51.76 -43.23 -31.48
N GLU A 83 -52.72 -43.27 -30.56
CA GLU A 83 -52.72 -42.41 -29.36
C GLU A 83 -51.65 -42.82 -28.36
N PHE A 84 -51.45 -44.12 -28.12
CA PHE A 84 -50.38 -44.63 -27.26
C PHE A 84 -48.98 -44.25 -27.76
N VAL A 85 -48.74 -44.33 -29.08
CA VAL A 85 -47.48 -43.90 -29.70
C VAL A 85 -47.31 -42.39 -29.59
N ARG A 86 -48.37 -41.59 -29.83
CA ARG A 86 -48.32 -40.12 -29.66
C ARG A 86 -48.06 -39.72 -28.21
N ALA A 87 -48.74 -40.35 -27.24
CA ALA A 87 -48.54 -40.13 -25.82
C ALA A 87 -47.13 -40.56 -25.38
N GLY A 88 -46.65 -41.73 -25.80
CA GLY A 88 -45.30 -42.20 -25.50
C GLY A 88 -44.21 -41.32 -26.12
N HIS A 89 -44.44 -40.80 -27.32
CA HIS A 89 -43.54 -39.84 -27.96
C HIS A 89 -43.56 -38.50 -27.22
N HIS A 90 -44.74 -38.00 -26.83
CA HIS A 90 -44.87 -36.74 -26.10
C HIS A 90 -44.27 -36.82 -24.70
N SER A 91 -44.44 -37.93 -23.97
CA SER A 91 -43.83 -38.13 -22.66
C SER A 91 -42.31 -38.27 -22.72
N ARG A 92 -41.75 -38.92 -23.75
CA ARG A 92 -40.29 -39.01 -23.93
C ARG A 92 -39.66 -37.69 -24.35
N THR A 93 -40.35 -36.94 -25.22
CA THR A 93 -39.85 -35.66 -25.73
C THR A 93 -40.04 -34.53 -24.72
N GLY A 94 -41.18 -34.49 -24.02
CA GLY A 94 -41.50 -33.49 -22.99
C GLY A 94 -40.63 -33.64 -21.74
N ARG A 95 -40.47 -34.87 -21.23
CA ARG A 95 -39.64 -35.12 -20.04
C ARG A 95 -38.16 -34.80 -20.27
N GLY A 96 -37.65 -35.09 -21.48
CA GLY A 96 -36.29 -34.69 -21.85
C GLY A 96 -36.14 -33.21 -22.22
N ALA A 97 -37.24 -32.49 -22.46
CA ALA A 97 -37.19 -31.03 -22.66
C ALA A 97 -37.16 -30.31 -21.29
N GLU A 98 -37.99 -30.74 -20.34
CA GLU A 98 -38.02 -30.20 -18.97
C GLU A 98 -36.69 -30.43 -18.24
N GLU A 99 -36.11 -31.63 -18.31
CA GLU A 99 -34.82 -31.95 -17.67
C GLU A 99 -33.67 -31.11 -18.26
N ARG A 100 -33.68 -30.83 -19.57
CA ARG A 100 -32.69 -29.94 -20.20
C ARG A 100 -32.88 -28.49 -19.77
N GLU A 101 -34.12 -28.02 -19.64
CA GLU A 101 -34.40 -26.68 -19.17
C GLU A 101 -33.98 -26.48 -17.70
N GLU A 102 -34.21 -27.47 -16.84
CA GLU A 102 -33.73 -27.47 -15.45
C GLU A 102 -32.20 -27.49 -15.37
N GLU A 103 -31.53 -28.35 -16.15
CA GLU A 103 -30.07 -28.38 -16.22
C GLU A 103 -29.48 -27.06 -16.72
N GLU A 104 -30.10 -26.42 -17.71
CA GLU A 104 -29.67 -25.12 -18.22
C GLU A 104 -29.86 -24.01 -17.19
N LYS A 105 -30.99 -24.02 -16.47
CA LYS A 105 -31.24 -23.09 -15.36
C LYS A 105 -30.21 -23.27 -14.25
N GLU A 106 -29.96 -24.50 -13.80
CA GLU A 106 -28.96 -24.78 -12.75
C GLU A 106 -27.54 -24.37 -13.19
N LYS A 107 -27.14 -24.70 -14.44
CA LYS A 107 -25.84 -24.27 -14.99
C LYS A 107 -25.74 -22.75 -15.08
N SER A 108 -26.82 -22.06 -15.44
CA SER A 108 -26.85 -20.60 -15.52
C SER A 108 -26.74 -19.94 -14.14
N GLU A 109 -27.47 -20.45 -13.15
CA GLU A 109 -27.44 -19.95 -11.77
C GLU A 109 -26.07 -20.20 -11.13
N LYS A 110 -25.50 -21.38 -11.35
CA LYS A 110 -24.15 -21.72 -10.90
C LYS A 110 -23.11 -20.78 -11.50
N ARG A 111 -23.18 -20.53 -12.82
CA ARG A 111 -22.27 -19.57 -13.50
C ARG A 111 -22.44 -18.15 -12.96
N GLU A 112 -23.68 -17.71 -12.72
CA GLU A 112 -23.93 -16.40 -12.15
C GLU A 112 -23.37 -16.27 -10.74
N ARG A 113 -23.53 -17.31 -9.91
CA ARG A 113 -22.95 -17.36 -8.57
C ARG A 113 -21.42 -17.33 -8.60
N GLU A 114 -20.79 -18.15 -9.45
CA GLU A 114 -19.34 -18.16 -9.64
C GLU A 114 -18.82 -16.80 -10.13
N GLN A 115 -19.55 -16.13 -11.03
CA GLN A 115 -19.21 -14.77 -11.47
C GLN A 115 -19.30 -13.77 -10.31
N ARG A 116 -20.39 -13.76 -9.54
CA ARG A 116 -20.55 -12.88 -8.37
C ARG A 116 -19.45 -13.11 -7.33
N ASP A 117 -19.13 -14.37 -7.03
CA ASP A 117 -18.11 -14.74 -6.06
C ASP A 117 -16.72 -14.32 -6.54
N SER A 118 -16.41 -14.53 -7.83
CA SER A 118 -15.16 -14.09 -8.47
C SER A 118 -15.00 -12.57 -8.48
N GLU A 119 -16.08 -11.84 -8.78
CA GLU A 119 -16.10 -10.38 -8.74
C GLU A 119 -15.90 -9.85 -7.32
N ALA A 120 -16.59 -10.44 -6.33
CA ALA A 120 -16.45 -10.09 -4.91
C ALA A 120 -15.02 -10.37 -4.42
N GLU A 121 -14.41 -11.49 -4.80
CA GLU A 121 -13.03 -11.80 -4.46
C GLU A 121 -12.05 -10.82 -5.12
N ALA A 122 -12.24 -10.50 -6.41
CA ALA A 122 -11.42 -9.54 -7.13
C ALA A 122 -11.52 -8.14 -6.51
N GLU A 123 -12.71 -7.70 -6.10
CA GLU A 123 -12.91 -6.44 -5.40
C GLU A 123 -12.21 -6.44 -4.03
N ASN A 124 -12.38 -7.51 -3.24
CA ASN A 124 -11.73 -7.63 -1.94
C ASN A 124 -10.19 -7.61 -2.08
N ARG A 125 -9.66 -8.30 -3.09
CA ARG A 125 -8.22 -8.27 -3.43
C ARG A 125 -7.76 -6.86 -3.79
N ARG A 126 -8.53 -6.13 -4.60
CA ARG A 126 -8.25 -4.71 -4.94
C ARG A 126 -8.26 -3.83 -3.68
N ARG A 127 -9.24 -4.01 -2.79
CA ARG A 127 -9.36 -3.27 -1.52
C ARG A 127 -8.16 -3.54 -0.60
N ARG A 128 -7.76 -4.81 -0.45
CA ARG A 128 -6.59 -5.21 0.36
C ARG A 128 -5.30 -4.62 -0.20
N ARG A 129 -5.10 -4.65 -1.52
CA ARG A 129 -3.96 -4.01 -2.19
C ARG A 129 -3.93 -2.50 -1.95
N ARG A 130 -5.06 -1.80 -2.09
CA ARG A 130 -5.16 -0.36 -1.83
C ARG A 130 -4.82 -0.01 -0.37
N ARG A 131 -5.30 -0.79 0.59
CA ARG A 131 -4.98 -0.59 2.02
C ARG A 131 -3.49 -0.80 2.30
N ARG A 132 -2.87 -1.86 1.75
CA ARG A 132 -1.43 -2.12 1.88
C ARG A 132 -0.60 -1.00 1.26
N ARG A 133 -0.98 -0.51 0.08
CA ARG A 133 -0.32 0.62 -0.59
C ARG A 133 -0.39 1.89 0.25
N ARG A 134 -1.58 2.28 0.74
CA ARG A 134 -1.74 3.44 1.63
C ARG A 134 -0.87 3.35 2.88
N LYS A 135 -0.85 2.18 3.53
CA LYS A 135 -0.01 1.95 4.72
C LYS A 135 1.49 2.07 4.41
N ARG A 136 1.93 1.62 3.23
CA ARG A 136 3.32 1.78 2.78
C ARG A 136 3.64 3.25 2.52
N GLU A 137 2.79 3.97 1.80
CA GLU A 137 2.95 5.41 1.50
C GLU A 137 2.96 6.26 2.78
N GLU A 138 2.12 5.94 3.76
CA GLU A 138 2.10 6.61 5.06
C GLU A 138 3.39 6.34 5.85
N LYS A 139 3.86 5.08 5.87
CA LYS A 139 5.12 4.72 6.52
C LYS A 139 6.33 5.38 5.87
N THR A 140 6.38 5.45 4.52
CA THR A 140 7.47 6.15 3.83
C THR A 140 7.44 7.63 4.11
N ARG A 141 6.26 8.26 4.09
CA ARG A 141 6.10 9.69 4.42
C ARG A 141 6.52 10.00 5.86
N ALA A 142 6.13 9.16 6.81
CA ALA A 142 6.54 9.31 8.22
C ALA A 142 8.06 9.19 8.38
N LYS A 143 8.67 8.22 7.70
CA LYS A 143 10.14 8.04 7.70
C LYS A 143 10.85 9.22 7.05
N GLU A 144 10.35 9.73 5.93
CA GLU A 144 10.89 10.92 5.26
C GLU A 144 10.82 12.15 6.16
N GLN A 145 9.69 12.35 6.85
CA GLN A 145 9.55 13.42 7.84
C GLN A 145 10.56 13.27 8.98
N GLU A 146 10.73 12.06 9.52
CA GLU A 146 11.72 11.79 10.56
C GLU A 146 13.16 12.05 10.09
N THR A 147 13.51 11.61 8.87
CA THR A 147 14.84 11.88 8.30
C THR A 147 15.06 13.38 8.04
N ASN A 148 14.02 14.10 7.62
CA ASN A 148 14.11 15.54 7.40
C ASN A 148 14.28 16.29 8.73
N HIS A 149 13.56 15.87 9.78
CA HIS A 149 13.71 16.44 11.11
C HIS A 149 15.09 16.18 11.71
N THR A 150 15.60 14.95 11.58
CA THR A 150 16.94 14.59 12.09
C THR A 150 18.04 15.32 11.32
N SER A 151 17.97 15.38 9.99
CA SER A 151 18.93 16.13 9.16
C SER A 151 18.90 17.62 9.48
N SER A 152 17.72 18.21 9.65
CA SER A 152 17.60 19.64 9.99
C SER A 152 18.17 19.96 11.36
N ARG A 153 18.06 19.03 12.31
CA ARG A 153 18.69 19.17 13.63
C ARG A 153 20.20 19.06 13.56
N GLN A 154 20.73 18.11 12.79
CA GLN A 154 22.18 18.02 12.58
C GLN A 154 22.74 19.28 11.94
N ALA A 155 22.01 19.86 10.97
CA ALA A 155 22.37 21.15 10.39
C ALA A 155 22.34 22.28 11.44
N PHE A 156 21.29 22.34 12.27
CA PHE A 156 21.17 23.30 13.38
C PHE A 156 22.33 23.17 14.39
N ASP A 157 22.70 21.94 14.77
CA ASP A 157 23.81 21.70 15.69
C ASP A 157 25.16 22.07 15.07
N GLY A 158 25.35 21.81 13.77
CA GLY A 158 26.56 22.18 13.03
C GLY A 158 26.71 23.68 12.78
N GLN A 159 25.61 24.41 12.63
CA GLN A 159 25.61 25.86 12.39
C GLN A 159 25.80 26.70 13.66
N TRP A 160 25.81 26.09 14.85
CA TRP A 160 25.88 26.83 16.12
C TRP A 160 27.25 27.47 16.43
N SER A 161 28.21 27.45 15.51
CA SER A 161 29.42 28.25 15.64
C SER A 161 29.09 29.73 15.42
N LEU A 162 28.92 30.47 16.53
CA LEU A 162 28.67 31.92 16.51
C LEU A 162 29.90 32.66 15.96
N GLY A 163 29.95 32.81 14.64
CA GLY A 163 30.88 33.70 13.93
C GLY A 163 30.35 35.15 13.91
N VAL A 164 30.74 35.91 12.89
CA VAL A 164 30.18 37.25 12.64
C VAL A 164 28.72 37.13 12.21
N LEU A 165 27.81 37.58 13.06
CA LEU A 165 26.37 37.60 12.76
C LEU A 165 26.04 38.90 12.01
N SER A 166 25.74 38.77 10.72
CA SER A 166 25.43 39.92 9.87
C SER A 166 23.93 40.18 9.78
N SER A 167 23.14 39.11 9.82
CA SER A 167 21.70 39.13 9.68
C SER A 167 21.01 38.18 10.66
N VAL A 168 19.73 38.45 10.92
CA VAL A 168 18.83 37.56 11.64
C VAL A 168 18.74 36.16 11.02
N GLN A 169 18.99 36.03 9.72
CA GLN A 169 18.98 34.75 9.01
C GLN A 169 20.21 33.88 9.32
N ASP A 170 21.30 34.49 9.80
CA ASP A 170 22.54 33.78 10.12
C ASP A 170 22.41 32.99 11.42
N VAL A 171 21.43 33.35 12.27
CA VAL A 171 21.15 32.63 13.51
C VAL A 171 20.31 31.40 13.19
N PRO A 172 20.80 30.17 13.49
CA PRO A 172 20.04 28.96 13.27
C PRO A 172 18.93 28.87 14.32
N TRP A 173 17.74 29.42 14.04
CA TRP A 173 16.61 29.39 14.96
C TRP A 173 16.05 27.96 15.16
N PRO A 174 15.45 27.62 16.32
CA PRO A 174 14.99 26.27 16.61
C PRO A 174 13.62 26.00 15.98
N VAL A 175 13.50 26.17 14.66
CA VAL A 175 12.28 25.95 13.87
C VAL A 175 12.60 25.20 12.59
N HIS A 176 11.65 24.37 12.15
CA HIS A 176 11.74 23.68 10.86
C HIS A 176 10.38 23.71 10.14
N PRO A 177 10.34 24.04 8.83
CA PRO A 177 11.42 24.62 8.02
C PRO A 177 11.92 25.98 8.55
N PRO A 178 13.10 26.50 8.14
CA PRO A 178 13.66 27.76 8.64
C PRO A 178 12.81 28.99 8.29
N SER A 179 11.89 28.87 7.32
CA SER A 179 10.90 29.90 6.97
C SER A 179 9.68 29.93 7.90
N SER A 180 9.56 28.97 8.81
CA SER A 180 8.43 28.89 9.74
C SER A 180 8.47 30.01 10.78
N PRO A 181 7.31 30.52 11.23
CA PRO A 181 7.26 31.54 12.27
C PRO A 181 7.81 31.00 13.61
N LEU A 182 8.47 31.88 14.37
CA LEU A 182 8.96 31.61 15.73
C LEU A 182 7.79 31.60 16.72
N ASN A 183 7.02 30.52 16.71
CA ASN A 183 5.94 30.30 17.66
C ASN A 183 6.22 29.06 18.52
N ARG A 184 5.46 28.95 19.61
CA ARG A 184 5.58 27.85 20.56
C ARG A 184 5.43 26.48 19.91
N ILE A 185 4.46 26.32 19.00
CA ILE A 185 4.15 25.04 18.35
C ILE A 185 5.33 24.55 17.52
N ASN A 186 5.94 25.43 16.71
CA ASN A 186 7.04 25.07 15.83
C ASN A 186 8.32 24.77 16.63
N ILE A 187 8.57 25.51 17.71
CA ILE A 187 9.73 25.28 18.59
C ILE A 187 9.57 23.98 19.37
N ASP A 188 8.40 23.71 19.95
CA ASP A 188 8.11 22.45 20.62
C ASP A 188 8.23 21.27 19.63
N HIS A 189 7.58 21.37 18.47
CA HIS A 189 7.69 20.36 17.42
C HIS A 189 9.15 20.15 17.00
N PHE A 190 9.95 21.22 16.83
CA PHE A 190 11.36 21.10 16.47
C PHE A 190 12.20 20.41 17.53
N LEU A 191 11.96 20.66 18.83
CA LEU A 191 12.73 20.05 19.92
C LEU A 191 12.36 18.59 20.17
N PHE A 192 11.08 18.25 20.04
CA PHE A 192 10.52 16.98 20.51
C PHE A 192 10.10 15.99 19.43
N SER A 193 9.94 16.39 18.16
CA SER A 193 9.53 15.45 17.08
C SER A 193 10.51 14.27 16.95
N GLY A 194 10.01 13.03 16.99
CA GLY A 194 10.84 11.82 16.84
C GLY A 194 11.92 11.65 17.92
N SER A 195 11.74 12.23 19.11
CA SER A 195 12.68 12.12 20.22
C SER A 195 12.06 11.40 21.40
N SER A 196 12.85 10.60 22.12
CA SER A 196 12.47 10.21 23.48
C SER A 196 12.40 11.44 24.38
N GLU A 197 11.58 11.36 25.43
CA GLU A 197 11.36 12.43 26.40
C GLU A 197 12.69 12.89 27.04
N SER A 198 13.55 11.93 27.42
CA SER A 198 14.88 12.23 28.00
C SER A 198 15.80 12.98 27.03
N ALA A 199 15.73 12.67 25.72
CA ALA A 199 16.48 13.38 24.70
C ALA A 199 15.87 14.78 24.44
N GLY A 200 14.55 14.90 24.47
CA GLY A 200 13.83 16.17 24.39
C GLY A 200 14.23 17.13 25.51
N SER A 201 14.23 16.66 26.76
CA SER A 201 14.62 17.48 27.93
C SER A 201 16.10 17.89 27.91
N ARG A 202 16.99 17.04 27.37
CA ARG A 202 18.40 17.43 27.12
C ARG A 202 18.51 18.52 26.06
N ARG A 203 17.75 18.42 24.97
CA ARG A 203 17.71 19.41 23.89
C ARG A 203 17.13 20.74 24.36
N LEU A 204 16.03 20.71 25.12
CA LEU A 204 15.42 21.91 25.71
C LEU A 204 16.43 22.68 26.57
N ARG A 205 17.14 21.99 27.47
CA ARG A 205 18.20 22.60 28.29
C ARG A 205 19.35 23.16 27.45
N THR A 206 19.73 22.47 26.39
CA THR A 206 20.77 22.93 25.46
C THR A 206 20.33 24.18 24.71
N ALA A 207 19.09 24.19 24.20
CA ALA A 207 18.49 25.34 23.53
C ALA A 207 18.39 26.56 24.45
N LEU A 208 17.95 26.39 25.71
CA LEU A 208 17.90 27.48 26.69
C LEU A 208 19.27 28.13 26.93
N ARG A 209 20.33 27.32 27.07
CA ARG A 209 21.70 27.83 27.24
C ARG A 209 22.20 28.53 25.99
N ARG A 210 21.84 28.02 24.81
CA ARG A 210 22.23 28.55 23.50
C ARG A 210 21.54 29.88 23.22
N PHE A 211 20.23 29.96 23.41
CA PHE A 211 19.42 31.15 23.13
C PHE A 211 19.32 32.14 24.29
N HIS A 212 20.15 32.02 25.32
CA HIS A 212 20.18 32.98 26.40
C HIS A 212 20.61 34.36 25.87
N PRO A 213 19.93 35.47 26.19
CA PRO A 213 20.25 36.78 25.63
C PRO A 213 21.70 37.22 25.90
N ASP A 214 22.24 36.84 27.07
CA ASP A 214 23.64 37.11 27.44
C ASP A 214 24.67 36.50 26.45
N ARG A 215 24.36 35.34 25.84
CA ARG A 215 25.25 34.73 24.83
C ARG A 215 25.38 35.60 23.58
N PHE A 216 24.31 36.27 23.20
CA PHE A 216 24.32 37.20 22.07
C PHE A 216 25.00 38.51 22.46
N LEU A 217 24.86 38.99 23.69
CA LEU A 217 25.61 40.17 24.16
C LEU A 217 27.12 39.94 24.22
N GLN A 218 27.55 38.72 24.56
CA GLN A 218 28.96 38.31 24.57
C GLN A 218 29.51 38.03 23.16
N ALA A 219 28.65 37.86 22.15
CA ALA A 219 29.11 37.66 20.79
C ALA A 219 29.79 38.94 20.29
N HIS A 220 31.11 38.86 20.07
CA HIS A 220 31.95 40.04 19.83
C HIS A 220 31.78 40.67 18.44
N THR A 221 30.93 40.12 17.57
CA THR A 221 30.89 40.51 16.15
C THR A 221 29.46 40.52 15.60
N PHE A 222 28.80 41.68 15.71
CA PHE A 222 27.63 42.03 14.92
C PHE A 222 28.05 42.94 13.77
N ALA A 223 27.44 42.78 12.59
CA ALA A 223 27.73 43.69 11.47
C ALA A 223 27.16 45.10 11.67
N SER A 224 26.07 45.24 12.44
CA SER A 224 25.43 46.53 12.75
C SER A 224 24.69 46.48 14.09
N GLU A 225 24.51 47.64 14.74
CA GLU A 225 23.69 47.75 15.97
C GLU A 225 22.22 47.41 15.72
N GLN A 226 21.67 47.72 14.53
CA GLN A 226 20.31 47.33 14.17
C GLN A 226 20.16 45.80 14.11
N ALA A 227 21.10 45.10 13.46
CA ALA A 227 21.06 43.64 13.41
C ALA A 227 21.19 43.01 14.80
N LYS A 228 22.01 43.61 15.67
CA LYS A 228 22.16 43.20 17.07
C LYS A 228 20.84 43.33 17.84
N ASP A 229 20.14 44.45 17.73
CA ASP A 229 18.86 44.66 18.41
C ASP A 229 17.78 43.68 17.90
N GLU A 230 17.67 43.50 16.58
CA GLU A 230 16.73 42.54 15.98
C GLU A 230 17.01 41.08 16.40
N ILE A 231 18.28 40.67 16.44
CA ILE A 231 18.68 39.34 16.89
C ILE A 231 18.39 39.17 18.39
N LEU A 232 18.71 40.17 19.22
CA LEU A 232 18.47 40.13 20.66
C LEU A 232 16.98 40.06 20.99
N GLU A 233 16.14 40.81 20.29
CA GLU A 233 14.69 40.75 20.45
C GLU A 233 14.17 39.34 20.17
N LYS A 234 14.53 38.76 19.02
CA LYS A 234 14.13 37.40 18.66
C LYS A 234 14.69 36.35 19.61
N ALA A 235 15.94 36.50 20.06
CA ALA A 235 16.54 35.62 21.06
C ALA A 235 15.77 35.66 22.39
N LYS A 236 15.33 36.84 22.85
CA LYS A 236 14.47 36.98 24.03
C LYS A 236 13.14 36.27 23.83
N THR A 237 12.47 36.46 22.69
CA THR A 237 11.21 35.77 22.37
C THR A 237 11.38 34.26 22.41
N VAL A 238 12.44 33.73 21.78
CA VAL A 238 12.73 32.28 21.81
C VAL A 238 13.01 31.81 23.23
N ALA A 239 13.82 32.54 24.00
CA ALA A 239 14.13 32.18 25.40
C ALA A 239 12.88 32.14 26.28
N GLN A 240 11.94 33.08 26.11
CA GLN A 240 10.65 33.09 26.81
C GLN A 240 9.81 31.86 26.44
N ILE A 241 9.65 31.58 25.14
CA ILE A 241 8.91 30.39 24.67
C ILE A 241 9.52 29.11 25.23
N LEU A 242 10.85 29.00 25.23
CA LEU A 242 11.55 27.85 25.79
C LEU A 242 11.32 27.71 27.30
N ALA A 243 11.28 28.82 28.04
CA ALA A 243 10.99 28.81 29.48
C ALA A 243 9.54 28.37 29.76
N ASP A 244 8.57 28.86 28.99
CA ASP A 244 7.17 28.45 29.10
C ASP A 244 7.00 26.95 28.86
N ILE A 245 7.71 26.39 27.85
CA ILE A 245 7.73 24.95 27.58
C ILE A 245 8.29 24.16 28.78
N VAL A 246 9.31 24.67 29.48
CA VAL A 246 9.83 24.02 30.70
C VAL A 246 8.78 23.98 31.80
N VAL A 247 8.08 25.11 32.03
CA VAL A 247 7.05 25.21 33.07
C VAL A 247 5.92 24.24 32.79
N ASP A 248 5.41 24.22 31.57
CA ASP A 248 4.28 23.37 31.20
C ASP A 248 4.61 21.88 31.31
N ARG A 249 5.83 21.47 30.95
CA ARG A 249 6.28 20.08 31.10
C ARG A 249 6.54 19.67 32.53
N ARG A 250 6.80 20.62 33.43
CA ARG A 250 6.95 20.32 34.87
C ARG A 250 5.60 20.08 35.54
N ASN A 251 4.53 20.62 34.97
CA ASN A 251 3.17 20.52 35.51
C ASN A 251 2.37 19.33 34.95
N GLN A 252 2.91 18.61 33.97
CA GLN A 252 2.36 17.35 33.44
C GLN A 252 2.89 16.17 34.24
#